data_AF-A0A9E1INQ1-F1
#
_entry.id   AF-A0A9E1INQ1-F1
#
_cell.length_a   1.000
_cell.length_b   1.000
_cell.length_c   1.000
_cell.angle_alpha   90.00
_cell.angle_beta   90.00
_cell.angle_gamma   90.00
#
_symmetry.space_group_name_H-M   'P 1'
#
loop_
_entity.id
_entity.type
_entity.pdbx_description
1 polymer ?
#
loop_
_entity_poly.entity_id
_entity_poly.type
_entity_poly.pdbx_seq_one_letter_code
_entity_poly.pdbx_strand_id
1 'polypeptide(L)'
;MGPRRVAAWKWVAAGFFLGSTLVVGTRVIESRLLSNTVTSSEVGSLEEDMATAEVHPPTESNCRNLVALESAALVGKLSEKQIRCLEQIVVTAHLGESERASHLLLDDAYAKSDQKRWEQLARRHLTEISSNDADLSYLLARHLEKRQSEPNEVMAFAEMALKHRRIWKGQTYVRRVAELYELRAKAAERVWLAKKGGTGESWARDEALRLAGEWVEYAEVVGQDSVKAQQACALAAIR
;
A
#
# COMPACT_ATOMS: atom_id res chain seq x y z
N MET A 1 -33.33 26.04 -11.15
CA MET A 1 -31.91 25.93 -11.56
C MET A 1 -31.09 26.76 -10.59
N GLY A 2 -30.37 26.12 -9.66
CA GLY A 2 -29.54 26.80 -8.66
C GLY A 2 -28.10 26.26 -8.73
N PRO A 3 -27.07 27.11 -8.62
CA PRO A 3 -25.69 26.68 -8.80
C PRO A 3 -25.18 25.99 -7.52
N ARG A 4 -24.82 24.71 -7.63
CA ARG A 4 -24.07 24.01 -6.58
C ARG A 4 -22.61 24.44 -6.65
N ARG A 5 -22.17 25.11 -5.59
CA ARG A 5 -20.78 25.54 -5.35
C ARG A 5 -19.88 24.31 -5.25
N VAL A 6 -18.83 24.26 -6.08
CA VAL A 6 -17.77 23.26 -5.98
C VAL A 6 -16.73 23.81 -5.00
N ALA A 7 -16.57 23.17 -3.85
CA ALA A 7 -15.54 23.53 -2.89
C ALA A 7 -14.19 23.01 -3.37
N ALA A 8 -13.24 23.91 -3.63
CA ALA A 8 -11.85 23.58 -3.91
C ALA A 8 -11.13 23.30 -2.59
N TRP A 9 -10.62 22.07 -2.41
CA TRP A 9 -9.84 21.70 -1.24
C TRP A 9 -8.36 21.65 -1.65
N LYS A 10 -7.59 22.63 -1.16
CA LYS A 10 -6.12 22.66 -1.24
C LYS A 10 -5.57 21.60 -0.29
N TRP A 11 -4.78 20.67 -0.82
CA TRP A 11 -4.01 19.74 -0.02
C TRP A 11 -2.64 20.36 0.28
N VAL A 12 -2.38 20.63 1.56
CA VAL A 12 -1.05 20.99 2.06
C VAL A 12 -0.27 19.70 2.26
N ALA A 13 0.87 19.59 1.60
CA ALA A 13 1.87 18.56 1.86
C ALA A 13 2.46 18.79 3.25
N ALA A 14 2.09 17.95 4.22
CA ALA A 14 2.71 17.96 5.55
C ALA A 14 3.85 16.93 5.58
N GLY A 15 5.06 17.41 5.35
CA GLY A 15 6.25 16.80 5.95
C GLY A 15 6.33 17.26 7.41
N PHE A 16 6.48 16.34 8.35
CA PHE A 16 6.86 16.68 9.72
C PHE A 16 7.93 15.72 10.23
N PHE A 17 9.09 16.34 10.44
CA PHE A 17 10.28 15.87 11.12
C PHE A 17 10.06 15.93 12.64
N LEU A 18 10.59 14.91 13.33
CA LEU A 18 11.11 14.86 14.70
C LEU A 18 10.28 15.39 15.89
N GLY A 19 10.07 14.50 16.86
CA GLY A 19 9.69 14.88 18.22
C GLY A 19 9.46 13.69 19.17
N SER A 20 10.33 12.67 19.16
CA SER A 20 10.25 11.59 20.15
C SER A 20 10.92 12.03 21.46
N THR A 21 10.12 12.34 22.47
CA THR A 21 10.55 12.41 23.86
C THR A 21 10.91 11.01 24.37
N LEU A 22 12.20 10.77 24.58
CA LEU A 22 12.75 9.59 25.23
C LEU A 22 12.51 9.69 26.75
N VAL A 23 11.69 8.80 27.30
CA VAL A 23 11.68 8.48 28.73
C VAL A 23 12.78 7.43 28.95
N VAL A 24 13.91 7.87 29.53
CA VAL A 24 15.03 7.00 29.88
C VAL A 24 14.77 6.39 31.25
N GLY A 25 14.37 5.12 31.26
CA GLY A 25 14.39 4.27 32.46
C GLY A 25 15.80 3.74 32.69
N THR A 26 16.45 4.22 33.75
CA THR A 26 17.76 3.77 34.21
C THR A 26 17.69 2.34 34.73
N ARG A 27 18.35 1.40 34.05
CA ARG A 27 18.83 0.15 34.66
C ARG A 27 20.35 0.09 34.50
N VAL A 28 20.99 0.12 35.66
CA VAL A 28 22.40 -0.17 35.90
C VAL A 28 22.65 -1.63 35.51
N ILE A 29 23.51 -1.87 34.52
CA ILE A 29 24.13 -3.18 34.32
C ILE A 29 25.63 -2.97 34.18
N GLU A 30 26.34 -3.74 35.00
CA GLU A 30 27.77 -3.80 35.23
C GLU A 30 28.61 -3.95 33.96
N SER A 31 29.72 -3.23 34.03
CA SER A 31 30.86 -3.20 33.14
C SER A 31 31.58 -4.55 33.08
N ARG A 32 31.79 -5.08 31.88
CA ARG A 32 32.95 -5.94 31.61
C ARG A 32 33.70 -5.41 30.39
N LEU A 33 34.84 -4.79 30.73
CA LEU A 33 35.95 -4.44 29.87
C LEU A 33 36.49 -5.69 29.18
N LEU A 34 36.45 -5.72 27.85
CA LEU A 34 37.49 -6.37 27.05
C LEU A 34 37.83 -5.43 25.89
N SER A 35 38.99 -4.80 26.04
CA SER A 35 39.71 -4.05 25.04
C SER A 35 39.98 -4.93 23.82
N ASN A 36 39.54 -4.50 22.64
CA ASN A 36 40.15 -4.92 21.39
C ASN A 36 40.58 -3.66 20.63
N THR A 37 41.86 -3.36 20.79
CA THR A 37 42.64 -2.49 19.93
C THR A 37 42.74 -3.13 18.55
N VAL A 38 42.04 -2.57 17.56
CA VAL A 38 42.32 -2.86 16.15
C VAL A 38 42.99 -1.63 15.56
N THR A 39 44.20 -1.88 15.09
CA THR A 39 45.16 -0.99 14.46
C THR A 39 44.64 -0.40 13.16
N SER A 40 44.88 0.90 13.01
CA SER A 40 44.64 1.69 11.81
C SER A 40 45.84 1.61 10.87
N SER A 41 45.68 0.94 9.72
CA SER A 41 46.43 1.09 8.47
C SER A 41 45.59 0.39 7.40
N GLU A 42 45.29 0.91 6.22
CA GLU A 42 46.16 1.53 5.23
C GLU A 42 45.34 2.54 4.39
N VAL A 43 45.99 3.66 4.06
CA VAL A 43 45.52 4.64 3.09
C VAL A 43 45.92 4.12 1.71
N GLY A 44 44.97 3.50 1.00
CA GLY A 44 45.10 3.14 -0.41
C GLY A 44 44.30 4.11 -1.27
N SER A 45 44.98 5.01 -1.96
CA SER A 45 44.41 5.88 -2.99
C SER A 45 44.03 5.02 -4.21
N LEU A 46 42.74 4.89 -4.48
CA LEU A 46 42.23 4.50 -5.78
C LEU A 46 41.42 5.68 -6.31
N GLU A 47 42.09 6.54 -7.06
CA GLU A 47 41.45 7.41 -8.04
C GLU A 47 40.96 6.50 -9.18
N GLU A 48 39.76 5.93 -9.00
CA GLU A 48 39.02 5.27 -10.08
C GLU A 48 38.02 6.27 -10.65
N ASP A 49 38.35 6.71 -11.86
CA ASP A 49 37.53 7.37 -12.86
C ASP A 49 36.03 7.39 -12.56
N MET A 50 35.56 8.50 -11.98
CA MET A 50 34.17 8.92 -12.04
C MET A 50 33.82 9.27 -13.49
N ALA A 51 33.60 8.23 -14.29
CA ALA A 51 32.88 8.34 -15.54
C ALA A 51 31.48 8.89 -15.21
N THR A 52 31.28 10.17 -15.49
CA THR A 52 29.97 10.79 -15.62
C THR A 52 29.20 9.98 -16.65
N ALA A 53 28.40 9.02 -16.19
CA ALA A 53 27.40 8.37 -17.00
C ALA A 53 26.42 9.47 -17.41
N GLU A 54 26.61 10.00 -18.62
CA GLU A 54 25.58 10.80 -19.27
C GLU A 54 24.33 9.94 -19.36
N VAL A 55 23.39 10.20 -18.46
CA VAL A 55 22.03 9.66 -18.49
C VAL A 55 21.38 10.24 -19.75
N HIS A 56 21.63 9.59 -20.88
CA HIS A 56 20.95 9.90 -22.12
C HIS A 56 19.45 9.68 -21.88
N PRO A 57 18.59 10.67 -22.17
CA PRO A 57 17.16 10.47 -22.07
C PRO A 57 16.77 9.31 -22.98
N PRO A 58 15.90 8.38 -22.53
CA PRO A 58 15.46 7.27 -23.35
C PRO A 58 14.91 7.83 -24.67
N THR A 59 15.54 7.48 -25.78
CA THR A 59 15.08 7.89 -27.11
C THR A 59 13.68 7.34 -27.33
N GLU A 60 12.81 8.13 -27.96
CA GLU A 60 11.36 7.88 -28.08
C GLU A 60 10.97 6.52 -28.70
N SER A 61 11.91 5.74 -29.24
CA SER A 61 11.63 4.53 -30.02
C SER A 61 11.81 3.21 -29.29
N ASN A 62 12.43 3.14 -28.09
CA ASN A 62 12.72 1.86 -27.46
C ASN A 62 12.08 1.66 -26.08
N CYS A 63 10.78 1.41 -26.08
CA CYS A 63 10.03 1.08 -24.86
C CYS A 63 10.25 -0.37 -24.38
N ARG A 64 11.11 -1.15 -25.05
CA ARG A 64 11.47 -2.51 -24.61
C ARG A 64 12.44 -2.51 -23.45
N ASN A 65 13.21 -1.42 -23.27
CA ASN A 65 14.05 -1.28 -22.09
C ASN A 65 13.22 -0.75 -20.91
N LEU A 66 12.48 -1.63 -20.24
CA LEU A 66 11.62 -1.29 -19.11
C LEU A 66 12.40 -0.59 -17.98
N VAL A 67 13.66 -0.98 -17.76
CA VAL A 67 14.53 -0.38 -16.73
C VAL A 67 14.79 1.10 -17.02
N ALA A 68 15.02 1.46 -18.29
CA ALA A 68 15.23 2.85 -18.68
C ALA A 68 14.00 3.75 -18.47
N LEU A 69 12.80 3.16 -18.31
CA LEU A 69 11.55 3.88 -18.10
C LEU A 69 11.21 4.10 -16.62
N GLU A 70 11.87 3.40 -15.69
CA GLU A 70 11.57 3.46 -14.24
C GLU A 70 11.66 4.88 -13.68
N SER A 71 12.76 5.59 -13.99
CA SER A 71 12.96 6.96 -13.52
C SER A 71 11.89 7.93 -14.03
N ALA A 72 11.46 7.78 -15.29
CA ALA A 72 10.43 8.61 -15.89
C ALA A 72 9.04 8.30 -15.33
N ALA A 73 8.74 7.01 -15.10
CA ALA A 73 7.49 6.56 -14.49
C ALA A 73 7.32 7.13 -13.07
N LEU A 74 8.35 7.00 -12.23
CA LEU A 74 8.32 7.47 -10.84
C LEU A 74 8.02 8.97 -10.68
N VAL A 75 8.29 9.78 -11.70
CA VAL A 75 8.05 11.24 -11.69
C VAL A 75 6.92 11.66 -12.64
N GLY A 76 6.15 10.73 -13.19
CA GLY A 76 4.99 11.03 -14.03
C GLY A 76 5.36 11.66 -15.37
N LYS A 77 6.50 11.25 -15.96
CA LYS A 77 7.06 11.79 -17.21
C LYS A 77 7.05 10.77 -18.34
N LEU A 78 6.27 9.69 -18.26
CA LEU A 78 6.08 8.83 -19.43
C LEU A 78 5.30 9.59 -20.50
N SER A 79 5.85 9.60 -21.72
CA SER A 79 5.17 10.12 -22.91
C SER A 79 4.00 9.23 -23.31
N GLU A 80 3.05 9.79 -24.06
CA GLU A 80 1.90 9.04 -24.60
C GLU A 80 2.30 7.85 -25.49
N LYS A 81 3.44 7.95 -26.19
CA LYS A 81 3.99 6.84 -26.99
C LYS A 81 4.48 5.71 -26.09
N GLN A 82 5.23 6.04 -25.02
CA GLN A 82 5.72 5.06 -24.05
C GLN A 82 4.57 4.39 -23.30
N ILE A 83 3.58 5.17 -22.87
CA ILE A 83 2.34 4.66 -22.28
C ILE A 83 1.68 3.60 -23.19
N ARG A 84 1.41 3.94 -24.46
CA ARG A 84 0.77 2.99 -25.38
C ARG A 84 1.62 1.75 -25.62
N CYS A 85 2.94 1.89 -25.64
CA CYS A 85 3.82 0.75 -25.81
C CYS A 85 3.82 -0.17 -24.58
N LEU A 86 3.83 0.40 -23.36
CA LEU A 86 3.70 -0.37 -22.13
C LEU A 86 2.35 -1.10 -22.05
N GLU A 87 1.24 -0.45 -22.45
CA GLU A 87 -0.07 -1.10 -22.54
C GLU A 87 -0.04 -2.31 -23.49
N GLN A 88 0.70 -2.21 -24.61
CA GLN A 88 0.88 -3.33 -25.51
C GLN A 88 1.70 -4.46 -24.86
N ILE A 89 2.78 -4.12 -24.16
CA ILE A 89 3.63 -5.09 -23.44
C ILE A 89 2.79 -5.85 -22.39
N VAL A 90 1.96 -5.15 -21.61
CA VAL A 90 1.06 -5.76 -20.62
C VAL A 90 0.23 -6.89 -21.23
N VAL A 91 -0.29 -6.69 -22.45
CA VAL A 91 -1.18 -7.65 -23.12
C VAL A 91 -0.43 -8.78 -23.83
N THR A 92 0.74 -8.52 -24.41
CA THR A 92 1.42 -9.48 -25.32
C THR A 92 2.67 -10.14 -24.78
N ALA A 93 3.27 -9.60 -23.71
CA ALA A 93 4.52 -10.12 -23.18
C ALA A 93 4.31 -11.31 -22.25
N HIS A 94 5.42 -11.91 -21.82
CA HIS A 94 5.38 -12.94 -20.78
C HIS A 94 5.07 -12.31 -19.42
N LEU A 95 4.60 -13.12 -18.46
CA LEU A 95 4.09 -12.65 -17.17
C LEU A 95 5.01 -11.64 -16.46
N GLY A 96 6.32 -11.90 -16.36
CA GLY A 96 7.26 -11.00 -15.69
C GLY A 96 7.43 -9.63 -16.38
N GLU A 97 7.43 -9.60 -17.71
CA GLU A 97 7.44 -8.34 -18.48
C GLU A 97 6.11 -7.60 -18.35
N SER A 98 4.98 -8.32 -18.39
CA SER A 98 3.65 -7.73 -18.21
C SER A 98 3.47 -7.12 -16.81
N GLU A 99 3.93 -7.82 -15.76
CA GLU A 99 3.95 -7.31 -14.39
C GLU A 99 4.76 -6.02 -14.30
N ARG A 100 6.01 -6.03 -14.78
CA ARG A 100 6.89 -4.86 -14.73
C ARG A 100 6.34 -3.68 -15.53
N ALA A 101 5.82 -3.91 -16.73
CA ALA A 101 5.19 -2.86 -17.53
C ALA A 101 3.95 -2.28 -16.85
N SER A 102 3.15 -3.12 -16.18
CA SER A 102 1.99 -2.68 -15.41
C SER A 102 2.39 -1.82 -14.21
N HIS A 103 3.48 -2.13 -13.52
CA HIS A 103 4.00 -1.29 -12.43
C HIS A 103 4.45 0.08 -12.92
N LEU A 104 5.15 0.16 -14.06
CA LEU A 104 5.53 1.45 -14.65
C LEU A 104 4.32 2.33 -14.98
N LEU A 105 3.24 1.74 -15.48
CA LEU A 105 1.99 2.45 -15.73
C LEU A 105 1.32 2.94 -14.43
N LEU A 106 1.35 2.12 -13.38
CA LEU A 106 0.85 2.48 -12.05
C LEU A 106 1.63 3.65 -11.44
N ASP A 107 2.96 3.59 -11.48
CA ASP A 107 3.83 4.62 -10.94
C ASP A 107 3.64 5.96 -11.66
N ASP A 108 3.56 5.95 -13.00
CA ASP A 108 3.29 7.15 -13.79
C ASP A 108 1.92 7.76 -13.49
N ALA A 109 0.87 6.94 -13.41
CA ALA A 109 -0.47 7.40 -13.05
C ALA A 109 -0.52 7.99 -11.63
N TYR A 110 0.16 7.34 -10.68
CA TYR A 110 0.26 7.83 -9.31
C TYR A 110 1.01 9.17 -9.23
N ALA A 111 2.17 9.27 -9.88
CA ALA A 111 2.98 10.49 -9.90
C ALA A 111 2.28 11.67 -10.58
N LYS A 112 1.47 11.41 -11.63
CA LYS A 112 0.59 12.41 -12.26
C LYS A 112 -0.64 12.78 -11.43
N SER A 113 -0.84 12.16 -10.27
CA SER A 113 -2.05 12.28 -9.46
C SER A 113 -3.34 11.89 -10.21
N ASP A 114 -3.23 11.06 -11.26
CA ASP A 114 -4.37 10.53 -11.99
C ASP A 114 -4.94 9.31 -11.26
N GLN A 115 -5.68 9.60 -10.18
CA GLN A 115 -6.25 8.59 -9.29
C GLN A 115 -7.23 7.65 -10.01
N LYS A 116 -7.97 8.16 -11.00
CA LYS A 116 -8.93 7.35 -11.75
C LYS A 116 -8.20 6.31 -12.59
N ARG A 117 -7.16 6.74 -13.31
CA ARG A 117 -6.34 5.83 -14.11
C ARG A 117 -5.57 4.86 -13.25
N TRP A 118 -4.97 5.34 -12.15
CA TRP A 118 -4.27 4.49 -11.19
C TRP A 118 -5.18 3.37 -10.66
N GLU A 119 -6.41 3.70 -10.26
CA GLU A 119 -7.38 2.69 -9.77
C GLU A 119 -7.70 1.65 -10.85
N GLN A 120 -7.94 2.07 -12.10
CA GLN A 120 -8.22 1.15 -13.21
C GLN A 120 -7.04 0.21 -13.48
N LEU A 121 -5.82 0.74 -13.50
CA LEU A 121 -4.60 -0.04 -13.69
C LEU A 121 -4.38 -1.00 -12.52
N ALA A 122 -4.63 -0.58 -11.29
CA ALA A 122 -4.43 -1.39 -10.09
C ALA A 122 -5.39 -2.58 -10.08
N ARG A 123 -6.65 -2.35 -10.43
CA ARG A 123 -7.66 -3.40 -10.59
C ARG A 123 -7.24 -4.41 -11.63
N ARG A 124 -6.92 -3.95 -12.84
CA ARG A 124 -6.47 -4.82 -13.95
C ARG A 124 -5.26 -5.65 -13.53
N HIS A 125 -4.26 -5.02 -12.92
CA HIS A 125 -3.07 -5.72 -12.45
C HIS A 125 -3.44 -6.87 -11.51
N LEU A 126 -4.24 -6.59 -10.48
CA LEU A 126 -4.58 -7.58 -9.46
C LEU A 126 -5.53 -8.68 -9.96
N THR A 127 -6.36 -8.41 -10.97
CA THR A 127 -7.33 -9.39 -11.49
C THR A 127 -6.83 -10.16 -12.71
N GLU A 128 -5.99 -9.56 -13.55
CA GLU A 128 -5.59 -10.14 -14.84
C GLU A 128 -4.10 -10.50 -14.92
N ILE A 129 -3.24 -9.87 -14.12
CA ILE A 129 -1.78 -10.02 -14.23
C ILE A 129 -1.24 -10.79 -13.01
N SER A 130 -1.33 -10.20 -11.82
CA SER A 130 -0.75 -10.75 -10.59
C SER A 130 -1.65 -10.49 -9.38
N SER A 131 -2.34 -11.52 -8.92
CA SER A 131 -3.17 -11.46 -7.69
C SER A 131 -2.34 -11.58 -6.40
N ASN A 132 -1.03 -11.78 -6.52
CA ASN A 132 -0.13 -11.99 -5.38
C ASN A 132 0.56 -10.71 -4.90
N ASP A 133 0.34 -9.56 -5.56
CA ASP A 133 0.91 -8.28 -5.14
C ASP A 133 0.19 -7.73 -3.90
N ALA A 134 0.73 -8.06 -2.72
CA ALA A 134 0.15 -7.65 -1.45
C ALA A 134 0.24 -6.13 -1.23
N ASP A 135 1.27 -5.47 -1.77
CA ASP A 135 1.49 -4.03 -1.61
C ASP A 135 0.41 -3.26 -2.36
N LEU A 136 0.20 -3.59 -3.64
CA LEU A 136 -0.83 -2.98 -4.46
C LEU A 136 -2.23 -3.32 -3.96
N SER A 137 -2.48 -4.57 -3.55
CA SER A 137 -3.75 -4.98 -2.94
C SER A 137 -4.09 -4.14 -1.70
N TYR A 138 -3.11 -3.93 -0.81
CA TYR A 138 -3.26 -3.09 0.37
C TYR A 138 -3.53 -1.63 0.01
N LEU A 139 -2.77 -1.05 -0.94
CA LEU A 139 -2.95 0.33 -1.38
C LEU A 139 -4.32 0.54 -2.02
N LEU A 140 -4.78 -0.40 -2.86
CA LEU A 140 -6.08 -0.33 -3.51
C LEU A 140 -7.21 -0.45 -2.49
N ALA A 141 -7.16 -1.39 -1.55
CA ALA A 141 -8.18 -1.53 -0.50
C ALA A 141 -8.35 -0.23 0.30
N ARG A 142 -7.24 0.43 0.68
CA ARG A 142 -7.27 1.74 1.35
C ARG A 142 -7.84 2.84 0.49
N HIS A 143 -7.47 2.88 -0.78
CA HIS A 143 -7.99 3.86 -1.74
C HIS A 143 -9.51 3.74 -1.87
N LEU A 144 -10.01 2.51 -2.01
CA LEU A 144 -11.43 2.21 -2.14
C LEU A 144 -12.21 2.54 -0.87
N GLU A 145 -11.68 2.22 0.30
CA GLU A 145 -12.30 2.61 1.57
C GLU A 145 -12.37 4.12 1.72
N LYS A 146 -11.28 4.84 1.44
CA LYS A 146 -11.24 6.32 1.50
C LYS A 146 -12.30 6.96 0.59
N ARG A 147 -12.58 6.34 -0.55
CA ARG A 147 -13.61 6.79 -1.50
C ARG A 147 -15.01 6.28 -1.16
N GLN A 148 -15.15 5.47 -0.12
CA GLN A 148 -16.39 4.76 0.24
C GLN A 148 -16.95 3.97 -0.96
N SER A 149 -16.06 3.33 -1.72
CA SER A 149 -16.42 2.45 -2.83
C SER A 149 -17.19 1.22 -2.34
N GLU A 150 -17.57 0.36 -3.29
CA GLU A 150 -18.32 -0.87 -3.04
C GLU A 150 -17.65 -1.70 -1.91
N PRO A 151 -18.36 -2.02 -0.82
CA PRO A 151 -17.73 -2.65 0.34
C PRO A 151 -17.18 -4.06 0.12
N ASN A 152 -17.85 -4.90 -0.68
CA ASN A 152 -17.36 -6.26 -0.97
C ASN A 152 -16.01 -6.22 -1.68
N GLU A 153 -15.79 -5.22 -2.51
CA GLU A 153 -14.55 -4.98 -3.23
C GLU A 153 -13.41 -4.53 -2.30
N VAL A 154 -13.70 -3.65 -1.34
CA VAL A 154 -12.75 -3.31 -0.25
C VAL A 154 -12.34 -4.59 0.50
N MET A 155 -13.31 -5.42 0.87
CA MET A 155 -13.04 -6.69 1.55
C MET A 155 -12.21 -7.64 0.70
N ALA A 156 -12.51 -7.75 -0.61
CA ALA A 156 -11.84 -8.66 -1.52
C ALA A 156 -10.35 -8.31 -1.68
N PHE A 157 -10.02 -7.04 -1.92
CA PHE A 157 -8.61 -6.62 -2.04
C PHE A 157 -7.88 -6.63 -0.70
N ALA A 158 -8.57 -6.34 0.42
CA ALA A 158 -7.96 -6.47 1.73
C ALA A 158 -7.62 -7.93 2.07
N GLU A 159 -8.52 -8.87 1.75
CA GLU A 159 -8.28 -10.31 1.91
C GLU A 159 -7.15 -10.81 0.99
N MET A 160 -7.09 -10.33 -0.25
CA MET A 160 -5.98 -10.62 -1.17
C MET A 160 -4.64 -10.20 -0.56
N ALA A 161 -4.55 -8.99 -0.01
CA ALA A 161 -3.35 -8.53 0.68
C ALA A 161 -3.02 -9.40 1.91
N LEU A 162 -4.02 -9.78 2.72
CA LEU A 162 -3.84 -10.64 3.88
C LEU A 162 -3.29 -12.03 3.52
N LYS A 163 -3.70 -12.63 2.39
CA LYS A 163 -3.18 -13.93 1.92
C LYS A 163 -1.67 -13.89 1.70
N HIS A 164 -1.15 -12.75 1.23
CA HIS A 164 0.27 -12.56 0.93
C HIS A 164 1.04 -11.75 1.99
N ARG A 165 0.44 -11.47 3.15
CA ARG A 165 1.01 -10.64 4.25
C ARG A 165 2.41 -11.03 4.72
N ARG A 166 2.86 -12.27 4.48
CA ARG A 166 4.18 -12.77 4.87
C ARG A 166 5.34 -12.03 4.20
N ILE A 167 5.09 -11.29 3.12
CA ILE A 167 6.10 -10.43 2.47
C ILE A 167 6.53 -9.28 3.40
N TRP A 168 5.64 -8.78 4.27
CA TRP A 168 5.96 -7.72 5.22
C TRP A 168 6.64 -8.28 6.45
N LYS A 169 7.50 -7.46 7.07
CA LYS A 169 8.25 -7.80 8.28
C LYS A 169 8.16 -6.69 9.32
N GLY A 170 8.44 -7.04 10.57
CA GLY A 170 8.54 -6.11 11.69
C GLY A 170 7.31 -5.22 11.86
N GLN A 171 7.54 -3.93 12.10
CA GLN A 171 6.46 -2.96 12.33
C GLN A 171 5.56 -2.74 11.10
N THR A 172 6.09 -2.91 9.89
CA THR A 172 5.28 -2.83 8.66
C THR A 172 4.25 -3.97 8.61
N TYR A 173 4.65 -5.19 8.99
CA TYR A 173 3.72 -6.32 9.10
C TYR A 173 2.61 -6.02 10.10
N VAL A 174 2.98 -5.64 11.32
CA VAL A 174 2.01 -5.36 12.41
C VAL A 174 1.01 -4.29 11.99
N ARG A 175 1.51 -3.16 11.49
CA ARG A 175 0.66 -2.03 11.09
C ARG A 175 -0.28 -2.39 9.93
N ARG A 176 0.25 -2.98 8.85
CA ARG A 176 -0.56 -3.24 7.64
C ARG A 176 -1.59 -4.34 7.86
N VAL A 177 -1.23 -5.41 8.57
CA VAL A 177 -2.17 -6.49 8.86
C VAL A 177 -3.29 -6.00 9.77
N ALA A 178 -2.99 -5.21 10.80
CA ALA A 178 -4.01 -4.57 11.64
C ALA A 178 -4.98 -3.70 10.82
N GLU A 179 -4.44 -2.84 9.95
CA GLU A 179 -5.25 -1.97 9.09
C GLU A 179 -6.13 -2.78 8.12
N LEU A 180 -5.63 -3.90 7.58
CA LEU A 180 -6.42 -4.77 6.70
C LEU A 180 -7.60 -5.44 7.41
N TYR A 181 -7.41 -5.90 8.65
CA TYR A 181 -8.51 -6.40 9.47
C TYR A 181 -9.55 -5.31 9.76
N GLU A 182 -9.09 -4.09 10.10
CA GLU A 182 -9.97 -2.93 10.28
C GLU A 182 -10.78 -2.61 9.01
N LEU A 183 -10.12 -2.57 7.85
CA LEU A 183 -10.77 -2.30 6.55
C LEU A 183 -11.88 -3.32 6.25
N ARG A 184 -11.59 -4.62 6.48
CA ARG A 184 -12.57 -5.70 6.27
C ARG A 184 -13.76 -5.59 7.22
N ALA A 185 -13.52 -5.36 8.50
CA ALA A 185 -14.58 -5.21 9.49
C ALA A 185 -15.51 -4.02 9.17
N LYS A 186 -14.94 -2.85 8.86
CA LYS A 186 -15.72 -1.66 8.47
C LYS A 186 -16.51 -1.86 7.18
N ALA A 187 -15.92 -2.50 6.18
CA ALA A 187 -16.62 -2.78 4.93
C ALA A 187 -17.79 -3.76 5.14
N ALA A 188 -17.60 -4.82 5.94
CA ALA A 188 -18.70 -5.74 6.27
C ALA A 188 -19.80 -5.06 7.09
N GLU A 189 -19.47 -4.17 8.03
CA GLU A 189 -20.45 -3.36 8.74
C GLU A 189 -21.30 -2.53 7.76
N ARG A 190 -20.67 -1.89 6.76
CA ARG A 190 -21.41 -1.16 5.70
C ARG A 190 -22.36 -2.07 4.93
N VAL A 191 -21.97 -3.31 4.62
CA VAL A 191 -22.87 -4.29 3.98
C VAL A 191 -24.05 -4.65 4.89
N TRP A 192 -23.80 -4.90 6.17
CA TRP A 192 -24.85 -5.21 7.14
C TRP A 192 -25.84 -4.06 7.29
N LEU A 193 -25.35 -2.84 7.51
CA LEU A 193 -26.19 -1.65 7.64
C LEU A 193 -27.04 -1.40 6.40
N ALA A 194 -26.52 -1.67 5.20
CA ALA A 194 -27.26 -1.57 3.95
C ALA A 194 -28.37 -2.63 3.80
N LYS A 195 -28.27 -3.78 4.49
CA LYS A 195 -29.26 -4.86 4.47
C LYS A 195 -30.20 -4.87 5.66
N LYS A 196 -30.06 -3.95 6.61
CA LYS A 196 -30.86 -3.89 7.84
C LYS A 196 -32.36 -3.84 7.55
N GLY A 197 -33.14 -4.75 8.14
CA GLY A 197 -34.57 -4.92 7.91
C GLY A 197 -34.95 -5.61 6.59
N GLY A 198 -33.96 -6.11 5.83
CA GLY A 198 -34.16 -6.70 4.51
C GLY A 198 -33.62 -8.12 4.37
N THR A 199 -33.74 -8.66 3.14
CA THR A 199 -33.24 -10.00 2.82
C THR A 199 -31.72 -10.07 2.94
N GLY A 200 -31.23 -11.05 3.70
CA GLY A 200 -29.81 -11.27 3.92
C GLY A 200 -29.19 -10.42 5.03
N GLU A 201 -29.99 -9.72 5.84
CA GLU A 201 -29.53 -9.04 7.05
C GLU A 201 -28.76 -9.98 7.99
N SER A 202 -29.33 -11.14 8.33
CA SER A 202 -28.70 -12.07 9.27
C SER A 202 -27.32 -12.50 8.80
N TRP A 203 -27.18 -12.91 7.53
CA TRP A 203 -25.90 -13.28 6.95
C TRP A 203 -24.89 -12.13 7.01
N ALA A 204 -25.31 -10.91 6.64
CA ALA A 204 -24.40 -9.77 6.62
C ALA A 204 -23.98 -9.35 8.03
N ARG A 205 -24.89 -9.43 9.01
CA ARG A 205 -24.57 -9.21 10.42
C ARG A 205 -23.57 -10.23 10.94
N ASP A 206 -23.81 -11.51 10.68
CA ASP A 206 -22.95 -12.60 11.14
C ASP A 206 -21.55 -12.47 10.52
N GLU A 207 -21.45 -12.05 9.26
CA GLU A 207 -20.18 -11.75 8.59
C GLU A 207 -19.48 -10.52 9.20
N ALA A 208 -20.20 -9.43 9.48
CA ALA A 208 -19.63 -8.26 10.14
C ALA A 208 -19.10 -8.60 11.55
N LEU A 209 -19.85 -9.39 12.32
CA LEU A 209 -19.42 -9.88 13.63
C LEU A 209 -18.16 -10.74 13.53
N ARG A 210 -18.12 -11.67 12.56
CA ARG A 210 -16.98 -12.56 12.33
C ARG A 210 -15.70 -11.76 12.01
N LEU A 211 -15.78 -10.78 11.10
CA LEU A 211 -14.62 -9.96 10.71
C LEU A 211 -14.19 -9.00 11.81
N ALA A 212 -15.12 -8.44 12.58
CA ALA A 212 -14.77 -7.66 13.76
C ALA A 212 -14.07 -8.51 14.82
N GLY A 213 -14.49 -9.77 15.01
CA GLY A 213 -13.82 -10.74 15.87
C GLY A 213 -12.38 -11.03 15.43
N GLU A 214 -12.14 -11.28 14.14
CA GLU A 214 -10.79 -11.47 13.59
C GLU A 214 -9.88 -10.26 13.88
N TRP A 215 -10.43 -9.04 13.80
CA TRP A 215 -9.68 -7.83 14.11
C TRP A 215 -9.32 -7.72 15.60
N VAL A 216 -10.25 -8.04 16.51
CA VAL A 216 -9.99 -8.06 17.96
C VAL A 216 -8.89 -9.07 18.29
N GLU A 217 -9.01 -10.29 17.78
CA GLU A 217 -8.03 -11.36 18.03
C GLU A 217 -6.64 -10.95 17.55
N TYR A 218 -6.53 -10.39 16.35
CA TYR A 218 -5.24 -9.92 15.85
C TYR A 218 -4.66 -8.80 16.72
N ALA A 219 -5.46 -7.80 17.09
CA ALA A 219 -5.03 -6.67 17.91
C ALA A 219 -4.48 -7.13 19.28
N GLU A 220 -5.14 -8.10 19.91
CA GLU A 220 -4.69 -8.70 21.18
C GLU A 220 -3.36 -9.45 21.02
N VAL A 221 -3.22 -10.26 19.95
CA VAL A 221 -2.00 -11.03 19.66
C VAL A 221 -0.78 -10.11 19.48
N VAL A 222 -0.96 -8.94 18.85
CA VAL A 222 0.14 -7.98 18.63
C VAL A 222 0.28 -6.92 19.71
N GLY A 223 -0.52 -6.98 20.78
CA GLY A 223 -0.49 -6.03 21.89
C GLY A 223 -0.90 -4.60 21.50
N GLN A 224 -1.76 -4.45 20.48
CA GLN A 224 -2.34 -3.16 20.11
C GLN A 224 -3.62 -2.87 20.92
N ASP A 225 -3.96 -1.58 21.03
CA ASP A 225 -5.23 -1.17 21.64
C ASP A 225 -6.42 -1.72 20.83
N SER A 226 -7.15 -2.65 21.43
CA SER A 226 -8.29 -3.33 20.81
C SER A 226 -9.62 -2.61 21.02
N VAL A 227 -9.66 -1.43 21.68
CA VAL A 227 -10.91 -0.72 21.98
C VAL A 227 -11.75 -0.46 20.73
N LYS A 228 -11.14 -0.02 19.62
CA LYS A 228 -11.86 0.22 18.36
C LYS A 228 -12.42 -1.06 17.76
N ALA A 229 -11.66 -2.15 17.81
CA ALA A 229 -12.08 -3.45 17.31
C ALA A 229 -13.23 -4.02 18.16
N GLN A 230 -13.14 -3.88 19.48
CA GLN A 230 -14.18 -4.28 20.43
C GLN A 230 -15.46 -3.47 20.23
N GLN A 231 -15.36 -2.16 19.97
CA GLN A 231 -16.53 -1.33 19.64
C GLN A 231 -17.21 -1.80 18.35
N ALA A 232 -16.45 -2.08 17.29
CA ALA A 232 -17.00 -2.62 16.05
C ALA A 232 -17.70 -3.98 16.26
N CYS A 233 -17.11 -4.86 17.07
CA CYS A 233 -17.68 -6.15 17.42
C CYS A 233 -18.98 -6.00 18.24
N ALA A 234 -18.98 -5.13 19.25
CA ALA A 234 -20.14 -4.84 20.08
C ALA A 234 -21.31 -4.29 19.27
N LEU A 235 -21.05 -3.41 18.30
CA LEU A 235 -22.08 -2.88 17.39
C LEU A 235 -22.76 -4.00 16.60
N ALA A 236 -21.99 -4.93 16.03
CA ALA A 236 -22.51 -6.06 15.26
C ALA A 236 -23.25 -7.11 16.11
N ALA A 237 -22.99 -7.15 17.42
CA ALA A 237 -23.61 -8.11 18.34
C ALA A 237 -25.00 -7.68 18.86
N ILE A 238 -25.38 -6.40 18.72
CA ILE A 238 -26.69 -5.90 19.17
C ILE A 238 -27.80 -6.45 18.26
N ARG A 239 -28.78 -7.12 18.86
CA ARG A 239 -29.96 -7.69 18.20
C ARG A 239 -31.07 -6.68 18.00
#